data_AF-A0A853I924-F1
#
_entry.id   AF-A0A853I924-F1
#
_cell.length_a   1.000
_cell.length_b   1.000
_cell.length_c   1.000
_cell.angle_alpha   90.00
_cell.angle_beta   90.00
_cell.angle_gamma   90.00
#
_symmetry.space_group_name_H-M   'P 1'
#
loop_
_entity.id
_entity.type
_entity.pdbx_description
1 polymer ?
#
loop_
_entity_poly.entity_id
_entity_poly.type
_entity_poly.pdbx_seq_one_letter_code
_entity_poly.pdbx_strand_id
1 'polypeptide(L)'
;MTINKKDVIQLYKKYYSDRENEQVDLFQLLEQEFSIVNAIYPGSYVQISPAFVFPQVVFIDADKNAIKFFKDIGRIINLINSRKDYDATPNIAFYGIDYNNPRAIAYKFTRSKLTSLNTHDPNQQKA
;
A
#
# COMPACT_ATOMS: atom_id res chain seq x y z
N MET A 1 -24.61 6.56 21.01
CA MET A 1 -23.96 6.30 19.71
C MET A 1 -22.49 6.61 19.86
N THR A 2 -21.65 5.60 20.06
CA THR A 2 -20.23 5.81 20.36
C THR A 2 -19.40 5.31 19.20
N ILE A 3 -19.00 6.21 18.31
CA ILE A 3 -17.89 5.96 17.39
C ILE A 3 -16.92 7.13 17.53
N ASN A 4 -15.86 6.94 18.31
CA ASN A 4 -14.70 7.82 18.29
C ASN A 4 -13.42 6.99 18.14
N LYS A 5 -13.35 6.26 17.02
CA LYS A 5 -12.07 5.94 16.38
C LYS A 5 -11.83 7.09 15.40
N LYS A 6 -10.74 7.85 15.57
CA LYS A 6 -10.31 8.84 14.57
C LYS A 6 -10.36 8.18 13.19
N ASP A 7 -11.24 8.66 12.34
CA ASP A 7 -11.46 8.06 11.03
C ASP A 7 -10.16 8.17 10.22
N VAL A 8 -9.57 7.03 9.87
CA VAL A 8 -8.31 6.97 9.09
C VAL A 8 -8.44 7.77 7.79
N ILE A 9 -9.64 7.82 7.20
CA ILE A 9 -9.92 8.58 5.98
C ILE A 9 -9.82 10.09 6.22
N GLN A 10 -10.16 10.57 7.42
CA GLN A 10 -10.00 11.99 7.75
C GLN A 10 -8.53 12.39 7.83
N LEU A 11 -7.63 11.45 8.18
CA LEU A 11 -6.20 11.71 8.15
C LEU A 11 -5.71 11.89 6.71
N TYR A 12 -6.12 11.02 5.79
CA TYR A 12 -5.82 11.16 4.37
C TYR A 12 -6.35 12.48 3.80
N LYS A 13 -7.63 12.79 4.07
CA LYS A 13 -8.26 14.05 3.62
C LYS A 13 -7.49 15.28 4.10
N LYS A 14 -7.21 15.36 5.41
CA LYS A 14 -6.48 16.48 6.01
C LYS A 14 -5.14 16.78 5.35
N TYR A 15 -4.40 15.74 4.94
CA TYR A 15 -3.03 15.90 4.44
C TYR A 15 -2.92 15.93 2.92
N TYR A 16 -3.87 15.35 2.19
CA TYR A 16 -3.78 15.21 0.74
C TYR A 16 -5.02 15.75 0.03
N SER A 17 -6.21 15.22 0.31
CA SER A 17 -7.44 15.58 -0.42
C SER A 17 -7.83 17.06 -0.22
N ASP A 18 -7.95 17.51 1.03
CA ASP A 18 -8.35 18.88 1.36
C ASP A 18 -7.28 19.92 1.02
N ARG A 19 -6.07 19.46 0.66
CA ARG A 19 -4.94 20.31 0.26
C ARG A 19 -4.65 20.25 -1.23
N GLU A 20 -5.45 19.53 -2.00
CA GLU A 20 -5.25 19.32 -3.43
C GLU A 20 -3.84 18.77 -3.77
N ASN A 21 -3.27 17.97 -2.86
CA ASN A 21 -1.92 17.42 -2.98
C ASN A 21 -1.92 15.90 -3.18
N GLU A 22 -2.96 15.36 -3.82
CA GLU A 22 -3.05 13.93 -4.09
C GLU A 22 -2.16 13.51 -5.26
N GLN A 23 -1.81 14.42 -6.16
CA GLN A 23 -0.92 14.17 -7.31
C GLN A 23 -1.42 13.06 -8.24
N VAL A 24 -2.74 12.85 -8.33
CA VAL A 24 -3.34 11.80 -9.16
C VAL A 24 -2.94 11.98 -10.64
N ASP A 25 -3.03 13.19 -11.17
CA ASP A 25 -2.67 13.50 -12.56
C ASP A 25 -1.20 13.17 -12.88
N LEU A 26 -0.30 13.34 -11.91
CA LEU A 26 1.10 12.93 -12.07
C LEU A 26 1.21 11.41 -12.19
N PHE A 27 0.52 10.65 -11.35
CA PHE A 27 0.56 9.19 -11.41
C PHE A 27 -0.08 8.66 -12.69
N GLN A 28 -1.17 9.29 -13.15
CA GLN A 28 -1.79 8.98 -14.45
C GLN A 28 -0.81 9.23 -15.60
N LEU A 29 -0.10 10.36 -15.61
CA LEU A 29 0.92 10.64 -16.63
C LEU A 29 2.03 9.58 -16.64
N LEU A 30 2.49 9.14 -15.46
CA LEU A 30 3.49 8.08 -15.34
C LEU A 30 2.96 6.72 -15.82
N GLU A 31 1.71 6.39 -15.53
CA GLU A 31 1.07 5.18 -16.03
C GLU A 31 1.00 5.19 -17.56
N GLN A 32 0.55 6.31 -18.14
CA GLN A 32 0.42 6.46 -19.59
C GLN A 32 1.77 6.35 -20.31
N GLU A 33 2.83 6.94 -19.75
CA GLU A 33 4.16 6.94 -20.36
C GLU A 33 4.88 5.58 -20.23
N PHE A 34 4.73 4.89 -19.10
CA PHE A 34 5.54 3.71 -18.78
C PHE A 34 4.75 2.41 -18.60
N SER A 35 3.42 2.45 -18.74
CA SER A 35 2.50 1.32 -18.52
C SER A 35 2.71 0.64 -17.16
N ILE A 36 2.80 1.46 -16.10
CA ILE A 36 3.16 1.00 -14.76
C ILE A 36 2.02 0.18 -14.14
N VAL A 37 2.29 -1.10 -13.87
CA VAL A 37 1.36 -1.97 -13.13
C VAL A 37 1.76 -2.11 -11.66
N ASN A 38 3.06 -2.06 -11.37
CA ASN A 38 3.63 -2.32 -10.05
C ASN A 38 4.48 -1.14 -9.58
N ALA A 39 4.26 -0.69 -8.34
CA ALA A 39 5.01 0.40 -7.74
C ALA A 39 5.44 0.08 -6.31
N ILE A 40 6.64 0.55 -5.95
CA ILE A 40 7.07 0.68 -4.55
C ILE A 40 7.09 2.18 -4.25
N TYR A 41 6.40 2.60 -3.19
CA TYR A 41 6.23 4.00 -2.82
C TYR A 41 6.84 4.28 -1.44
N PRO A 42 8.14 4.60 -1.37
CA PRO A 42 8.83 4.94 -0.12
C PRO A 42 8.47 6.35 0.37
N GLY A 43 8.40 6.52 1.68
CA GLY A 43 8.05 7.81 2.30
C GLY A 43 6.58 8.18 2.09
N SER A 44 5.70 7.17 2.04
CA SER A 44 4.29 7.36 1.68
C SER A 44 3.52 8.25 2.66
N TYR A 45 3.95 8.30 3.92
CA TYR A 45 3.13 8.73 5.04
C TYR A 45 1.73 8.08 4.96
N VAL A 46 0.67 8.84 4.66
CA VAL A 46 -0.70 8.31 4.41
C VAL A 46 -1.19 8.51 2.97
N GLN A 47 -0.30 8.86 2.03
CA GLN A 47 -0.66 9.08 0.63
C GLN A 47 -0.92 7.74 -0.05
N ILE A 48 -2.17 7.51 -0.42
CA ILE A 48 -2.60 6.28 -1.11
C ILE A 48 -2.93 6.50 -2.59
N SER A 49 -2.83 7.75 -3.09
CA SER A 49 -3.19 8.10 -4.46
C SER A 49 -2.42 7.37 -5.56
N PRO A 50 -1.16 6.90 -5.39
CA PRO A 50 -0.55 6.00 -6.37
C PRO A 50 -1.41 4.76 -6.65
N ALA A 51 -2.12 4.25 -5.65
CA ALA A 51 -2.99 3.08 -5.79
C ALA A 51 -4.36 3.40 -6.42
N PHE A 52 -4.67 4.65 -6.75
CA PHE A 52 -5.81 4.94 -7.64
C PHE A 52 -5.44 4.64 -9.09
N VAL A 53 -4.15 4.67 -9.42
CA VAL A 53 -3.66 4.53 -10.80
C VAL A 53 -2.97 3.18 -11.01
N PHE A 54 -2.11 2.76 -10.09
CA PHE A 54 -1.35 1.51 -10.21
C PHE A 54 -2.05 0.36 -9.48
N PRO A 55 -2.33 -0.78 -10.13
CA PRO A 55 -3.04 -1.91 -9.51
C PRO A 55 -2.32 -2.55 -8.33
N GLN A 56 -0.98 -2.51 -8.32
CA GLN A 56 -0.12 -3.20 -7.36
C GLN A 56 0.82 -2.20 -6.69
N VAL A 57 0.59 -1.87 -5.42
CA VAL A 57 1.41 -0.85 -4.71
C VAL A 57 1.90 -1.32 -3.36
N VAL A 58 3.21 -1.23 -3.16
CA VAL A 58 3.84 -1.44 -1.85
C VAL A 58 4.21 -0.09 -1.25
N PHE A 59 3.56 0.26 -0.14
CA PHE A 59 3.85 1.47 0.62
C PHE A 59 4.91 1.19 1.70
N ILE A 60 5.88 2.09 1.86
CA ILE A 60 6.94 1.94 2.87
C ILE A 60 7.10 3.25 3.63
N ASP A 61 6.88 3.22 4.95
CA ASP A 61 7.10 4.39 5.80
C ASP A 61 7.30 3.98 7.26
N ALA A 62 8.20 4.66 7.98
CA ALA A 62 8.48 4.40 9.38
C ALA A 62 7.63 5.27 10.34
N ASP A 63 6.89 6.26 9.83
CA ASP A 63 6.12 7.19 10.64
C ASP A 63 5.02 6.47 11.42
N LYS A 64 4.91 6.79 12.71
CA LYS A 64 3.95 6.18 13.63
C LYS A 64 2.49 6.37 13.18
N ASN A 65 2.17 7.44 12.48
CA ASN A 65 0.82 7.69 11.97
C ASN A 65 0.57 6.90 10.69
N ALA A 66 1.57 6.76 9.80
CA ALA A 66 1.49 5.86 8.66
C ALA A 66 1.22 4.42 9.12
N ILE A 67 2.01 3.94 10.07
CA ILE A 67 1.84 2.60 10.67
C ILE A 67 0.45 2.43 11.28
N LYS A 68 -0.11 3.47 11.91
CA LYS A 68 -1.48 3.41 12.48
C LYS A 68 -2.56 3.46 11.40
N PHE A 69 -2.36 4.28 10.36
CA PHE A 69 -3.29 4.46 9.25
C PHE A 69 -3.48 3.15 8.48
N PHE A 70 -2.38 2.48 8.11
CA PHE A 70 -2.42 1.22 7.37
C PHE A 70 -2.86 -0.01 8.17
N LYS A 71 -3.21 0.13 9.47
CA LYS A 71 -3.86 -0.96 10.24
C LYS A 71 -5.29 -1.23 9.79
N ASP A 72 -5.96 -0.25 9.16
CA ASP A 72 -7.32 -0.40 8.63
C ASP A 72 -7.28 -0.52 7.10
N ILE A 73 -6.62 -1.58 6.62
CA ILE A 73 -6.41 -1.80 5.18
C ILE A 73 -7.73 -1.95 4.42
N GLY A 74 -8.78 -2.49 5.05
CA GLY A 74 -10.09 -2.65 4.43
C GLY A 74 -10.74 -1.31 4.09
N ARG A 75 -10.67 -0.33 5.01
CA ARG A 75 -11.22 1.01 4.75
C ARG A 75 -10.41 1.76 3.69
N ILE A 76 -9.09 1.55 3.63
CA ILE A 76 -8.21 2.08 2.58
C ILE A 76 -8.58 1.49 1.22
N ILE A 77 -8.72 0.16 1.13
CA ILE A 77 -9.12 -0.53 -0.11
C ILE A 77 -10.49 -0.05 -0.60
N ASN A 78 -11.45 0.20 0.30
CA ASN A 78 -12.74 0.76 -0.09
C ASN A 78 -12.61 2.14 -0.73
N LEU A 79 -11.76 3.01 -0.17
CA LEU A 79 -11.50 4.33 -0.76
C LEU A 79 -10.81 4.19 -2.13
N ILE A 80 -9.84 3.29 -2.26
CA ILE A 80 -9.18 3.02 -3.55
C ILE A 80 -10.20 2.53 -4.58
N ASN A 81 -11.03 1.54 -4.24
CA ASN A 81 -12.05 1.01 -5.15
C ASN A 81 -13.04 2.07 -5.63
N SER A 82 -13.37 3.06 -4.79
CA SER A 82 -14.26 4.16 -5.18
C SER A 82 -13.64 5.19 -6.14
N ARG A 83 -12.33 5.13 -6.38
CA ARG A 83 -11.58 6.17 -7.11
C ARG A 83 -10.58 5.64 -8.15
N LYS A 84 -10.39 4.32 -8.24
CA LYS A 84 -9.40 3.72 -9.12
C LYS A 84 -9.76 3.89 -10.60
N ASP A 85 -8.73 4.02 -11.44
CA ASP A 85 -8.83 4.19 -12.89
C ASP A 85 -8.55 2.88 -13.66
N TYR A 86 -8.60 1.74 -12.98
CA TYR A 86 -8.33 0.42 -13.54
C TYR A 86 -9.37 -0.61 -13.09
N ASP A 87 -9.58 -1.68 -13.87
CA ASP A 87 -10.62 -2.68 -13.59
C ASP A 87 -10.22 -3.70 -12.52
N ALA A 88 -8.94 -4.06 -12.43
CA ALA A 88 -8.44 -5.08 -11.51
C ALA A 88 -8.74 -4.75 -10.03
N THR A 89 -8.77 -5.78 -9.19
CA THR A 89 -8.82 -5.61 -7.73
C THR A 89 -7.51 -5.00 -7.24
N PRO A 90 -7.53 -3.89 -6.47
CA PRO A 90 -6.33 -3.31 -5.88
C PRO A 90 -5.63 -4.31 -4.98
N ASN A 91 -4.31 -4.46 -5.15
CA ASN A 91 -3.48 -5.22 -4.24
C ASN A 91 -2.41 -4.31 -3.67
N ILE A 92 -2.53 -4.06 -2.37
CA ILE A 92 -1.62 -3.16 -1.67
C ILE A 92 -0.99 -3.86 -0.48
N ALA A 93 0.26 -3.50 -0.21
CA ALA A 93 0.95 -3.89 1.02
C ALA A 93 1.56 -2.66 1.68
N PHE A 94 1.73 -2.72 3.00
CA PHE A 94 2.42 -1.67 3.76
C PHE A 94 3.53 -2.27 4.62
N TYR A 95 4.70 -1.64 4.58
CA TYR A 95 5.82 -1.95 5.46
C TYR A 95 6.17 -0.74 6.33
N GLY A 96 5.94 -0.91 7.64
CA GLY A 96 6.25 0.07 8.68
C GLY A 96 7.75 0.15 9.01
N ILE A 97 8.59 0.43 8.02
CA ILE A 97 10.06 0.42 8.14
C ILE A 97 10.67 1.68 7.52
N ASP A 98 11.89 2.00 7.94
CA ASP A 98 12.68 3.08 7.34
C ASP A 98 13.18 2.65 5.95
N TYR A 99 12.74 3.35 4.92
CA TYR A 99 13.12 3.06 3.54
C TYR A 99 14.57 3.44 3.23
N ASN A 100 15.22 4.25 4.08
CA ASN A 100 16.65 4.53 3.99
C ASN A 100 17.50 3.37 4.54
N ASN A 101 16.87 2.32 5.07
CA ASN A 101 17.54 1.12 5.52
C ASN A 101 17.35 -0.05 4.51
N PRO A 102 18.21 -0.14 3.48
CA PRO A 102 18.10 -1.17 2.43
C PRO A 102 18.22 -2.60 2.98
N ARG A 103 18.91 -2.81 4.12
CA ARG A 103 18.97 -4.12 4.78
C ARG A 103 17.62 -4.52 5.37
N ALA A 104 16.90 -3.59 5.99
CA ALA A 104 15.57 -3.85 6.52
C ALA A 104 14.57 -4.17 5.40
N ILE A 105 14.67 -3.45 4.29
CA ILE A 105 13.92 -3.72 3.05
C ILE A 105 14.21 -5.15 2.56
N ALA A 106 15.49 -5.47 2.30
CA ALA A 106 15.89 -6.78 1.76
C ALA A 106 15.44 -7.95 2.65
N TYR A 107 15.55 -7.80 3.98
CA TYR A 107 15.11 -8.84 4.93
C TYR A 107 13.60 -9.12 4.85
N LYS A 108 12.76 -8.09 4.65
CA LYS A 108 11.30 -8.26 4.56
C LYS A 108 10.90 -8.95 3.25
N PHE A 109 11.51 -8.56 2.13
CA PHE A 109 11.21 -9.15 0.83
C PHE A 109 11.76 -10.57 0.64
N THR A 110 12.83 -10.95 1.36
CA THR A 110 13.36 -12.32 1.32
C THR A 110 12.62 -13.28 2.26
N ARG A 111 12.18 -12.81 3.43
CA ARG A 111 11.45 -13.65 4.39
C ARG A 111 10.04 -14.02 3.92
N SER A 112 9.34 -13.13 3.22
CA SER A 112 8.02 -13.43 2.63
C SER A 112 8.10 -14.63 1.67
N LYS A 113 9.17 -14.70 0.87
CA LYS A 113 9.44 -15.81 -0.07
C LYS A 113 9.76 -17.12 0.65
N LEU A 114 10.45 -17.07 1.79
CA LEU A 114 10.74 -18.25 2.61
C LEU A 114 9.49 -18.80 3.30
N THR A 115 8.58 -17.94 3.77
CA THR A 115 7.30 -18.40 4.35
C THR A 115 6.36 -19.03 3.33
N SER A 116 6.37 -18.59 2.06
CA SER A 116 5.58 -19.23 0.99
C SER A 116 6.20 -20.53 0.45
N LEU A 117 7.49 -20.78 0.69
CA LEU A 117 8.15 -22.04 0.34
C LEU A 117 7.94 -23.13 1.39
N ASN A 118 7.68 -22.74 2.65
CA ASN A 118 7.49 -23.67 3.76
C ASN A 118 6.04 -24.16 3.96
N THR A 119 5.11 -23.81 3.06
CA THR A 119 3.75 -24.37 3.06
C THR A 119 3.61 -25.63 2.19
N HIS A 120 4.72 -26.23 1.75
CA HIS A 120 4.66 -27.54 1.13
C HIS A 120 4.44 -28.59 2.23
N ASP A 121 3.23 -29.15 2.27
CA ASP A 121 2.84 -30.23 3.17
C ASP A 121 3.80 -31.43 3.00
N PRO A 122 4.56 -31.82 4.04
CA PRO A 122 5.46 -32.96 3.97
C PRO A 122 4.75 -34.30 3.70
N ASN A 123 3.41 -34.34 3.75
CA ASN A 123 2.63 -35.56 3.50
C ASN A 123 2.21 -35.79 2.04
N GLN A 124 2.57 -34.92 1.09
CA GLN A 124 2.27 -35.13 -0.33
C GLN A 124 3.34 -35.89 -1.13
N GLN A 125 4.37 -36.44 -0.48
CA GLN A 125 5.34 -37.34 -1.13
C GLN A 125 5.31 -38.75 -0.51
N LYS A 126 4.16 -39.42 -0.63
CA LYS A 126 4.09 -40.89 -0.65
C LYS A 126 3.04 -41.34 -1.66
N ALA A 127 3.51 -41.62 -2.87
CA ALA A 127 2.90 -42.55 -3.83
C ALA A 127 4.04 -43.22 -4.59
#